data_AF-A0AAW9S255-F1
#
_entry.id   AF-A0AAW9S255-F1
#
_cell.length_a   1.000
_cell.length_b   1.000
_cell.length_c   1.000
_cell.angle_alpha   90.00
_cell.angle_beta   90.00
_cell.angle_gamma   90.00
#
_symmetry.space_group_name_H-M   'P 1'
#
loop_
_entity.id
_entity.type
_entity.pdbx_description
1 polymer ?
#
loop_
_entity_poly.entity_id
_entity_poly.type
_entity_poly.pdbx_seq_one_letter_code
_entity_poly.pdbx_strand_id
1 'polypeptide(L)'
;MIASVLEVIEDNLRRKDPHLDLSDYGLDGTEVELFHPEHSFLKKLTHLESLSLALNQLQEFTLPWSLPFLQTLDLSGNQLRDVSLPESLPELHTLNARDNLLQEITLPKHMPQLGYLDLAFNQLHSLMLLGVFPELYHLDLQENELQTIVLPKDLPQLQQVFLSVNQLEEISLPKVLPELEYLDIRDNQLRGRLIMHDSPRLKSLVLSSNKLQEISLSGKMPQLQYLDISANQLHTFSTPESLPCLRHLNVSTNQLKDICLPEALPHLQKLNIKENQLRSTSFLKGLPRLQNLDLSRNQLCEVLIPEKQAHLTVLNLGSNQLCEISFLKGLSQLKFLSLSNNQLQVIAFPEELPQLTYLSLSENQLTEFGLALLEMLPALDQLWLGGNPVRNIEQKLLKETQDVSKLRQYLKSLQ
;
A
#
# COMPACT_ATOMS: atom_id res chain seq x y z
N MET A 1 -29.61 -34.16 -0.53
CA MET A 1 -30.74 -33.38 -1.06
C MET A 1 -30.53 -31.98 -0.55
N ILE A 2 -30.37 -31.02 -1.45
CA ILE A 2 -30.29 -29.60 -1.09
C ILE A 2 -31.70 -29.24 -0.60
N ALA A 3 -31.83 -28.80 0.65
CA ALA A 3 -33.10 -28.28 1.14
C ALA A 3 -33.50 -27.08 0.28
N SER A 4 -34.78 -26.95 -0.04
CA SER A 4 -35.24 -25.75 -0.76
C SER A 4 -35.06 -24.52 0.13
N VAL A 5 -34.92 -23.34 -0.48
CA VAL A 5 -34.79 -22.07 0.26
C VAL A 5 -35.97 -21.86 1.23
N LEU A 6 -37.18 -22.23 0.80
CA LEU A 6 -38.37 -22.20 1.64
C LEU A 6 -38.27 -23.13 2.85
N GLU A 7 -37.74 -24.35 2.69
CA GLU A 7 -37.53 -25.28 3.81
C GLU A 7 -36.56 -24.71 4.85
N VAL A 8 -35.49 -24.04 4.39
CA VAL A 8 -34.50 -23.41 5.28
C VAL A 8 -35.13 -22.26 6.05
N ILE A 9 -35.90 -21.40 5.37
CA ILE A 9 -36.62 -20.30 6.02
C ILE A 9 -37.67 -20.84 7.01
N GLU A 10 -38.43 -21.87 6.62
CA GLU A 10 -39.41 -22.51 7.51
C GLU A 10 -38.75 -23.15 8.73
N ASP A 11 -37.63 -23.84 8.57
CA ASP A 11 -36.89 -24.44 9.67
C ASP A 11 -36.32 -23.38 10.62
N ASN A 12 -35.80 -22.27 10.09
CA ASN A 12 -35.36 -21.12 10.89
C ASN A 12 -36.53 -20.52 11.67
N LEU A 13 -37.70 -20.35 11.04
CA LEU A 13 -38.92 -19.89 11.71
C LEU A 13 -39.37 -20.85 12.83
N ARG A 14 -39.31 -22.17 12.60
CA ARG A 14 -39.68 -23.19 13.59
C ARG A 14 -38.71 -23.21 14.77
N ARG A 15 -37.42 -23.05 14.51
CA ARG A 15 -36.36 -23.00 15.53
C ARG A 15 -36.27 -21.65 16.23
N LYS A 16 -36.89 -20.60 15.66
CA LYS A 16 -36.74 -19.20 16.08
C LYS A 16 -35.28 -18.77 16.04
N ASP A 17 -34.57 -19.20 15.00
CA ASP A 17 -33.18 -18.83 14.78
C ASP A 17 -33.12 -17.37 14.29
N PRO A 18 -32.40 -16.47 14.99
CA PRO A 18 -32.23 -15.09 14.55
C PRO A 18 -31.23 -14.95 13.40
N HIS A 19 -30.60 -16.03 12.94
CA HIS A 19 -29.67 -16.02 11.83
C HIS A 19 -30.24 -16.79 10.64
N LEU A 20 -30.33 -16.10 9.50
CA LEU A 20 -30.70 -16.73 8.23
C LEU A 20 -29.50 -16.63 7.29
N ASP A 21 -28.93 -17.78 6.97
CA ASP A 21 -27.84 -17.92 6.01
C ASP A 21 -28.34 -18.63 4.76
N LEU A 22 -28.45 -17.86 3.69
CA LEU A 22 -28.78 -18.32 2.35
C LEU A 22 -27.58 -18.14 1.40
N SER A 23 -26.36 -18.18 1.93
CA SER A 23 -25.16 -18.10 1.09
C SER A 23 -25.04 -19.32 0.17
N ASP A 24 -24.65 -19.10 -1.08
CA ASP A 24 -24.45 -20.15 -2.09
C ASP A 24 -25.70 -20.98 -2.46
N TYR A 25 -26.93 -20.47 -2.25
CA TYR A 25 -28.16 -21.18 -2.64
C TYR A 25 -28.50 -21.05 -4.13
N GLY A 26 -27.78 -20.20 -4.88
CA GLY A 26 -27.99 -20.00 -6.32
C GLY A 26 -29.19 -19.11 -6.65
N LEU A 27 -29.55 -18.18 -5.76
CA LEU A 27 -30.67 -17.24 -5.96
C LEU A 27 -30.36 -16.30 -7.13
N ASP A 28 -31.17 -16.28 -8.20
CA ASP A 28 -30.89 -15.53 -9.43
C ASP A 28 -31.64 -14.19 -9.59
N GLY A 29 -32.23 -13.70 -8.49
CA GLY A 29 -33.03 -12.46 -8.47
C GLY A 29 -34.46 -12.62 -9.00
N THR A 30 -34.82 -13.77 -9.60
CA THR A 30 -36.20 -14.07 -10.03
C THR A 30 -37.03 -14.76 -8.96
N GLU A 31 -36.48 -14.96 -7.75
CA GLU A 31 -37.20 -15.47 -6.59
C GLU A 31 -38.11 -14.38 -6.00
N VAL A 32 -39.09 -13.96 -6.80
CA VAL A 32 -40.05 -12.88 -6.53
C VAL A 32 -40.67 -13.03 -5.14
N GLU A 33 -40.90 -14.26 -4.67
CA GLU A 33 -41.52 -14.52 -3.37
C GLU A 33 -40.62 -14.17 -2.17
N LEU A 34 -39.29 -14.29 -2.27
CA LEU A 34 -38.41 -14.04 -1.12
C LEU A 34 -38.36 -12.58 -0.72
N PHE A 35 -38.43 -11.67 -1.68
CA PHE A 35 -38.26 -10.23 -1.45
C PHE A 35 -39.52 -9.43 -1.80
N HIS A 36 -40.65 -10.10 -2.12
CA HIS A 36 -41.90 -9.43 -2.43
C HIS A 36 -42.35 -8.53 -1.26
N PRO A 37 -42.63 -7.23 -1.49
CA PRO A 37 -43.04 -6.29 -0.45
C PRO A 37 -44.25 -6.76 0.40
N GLU A 38 -45.18 -7.48 -0.24
CA GLU A 38 -46.43 -7.92 0.40
C GLU A 38 -46.41 -9.37 0.90
N HIS A 39 -45.57 -10.24 0.33
CA HIS A 39 -45.70 -11.70 0.51
C HIS A 39 -44.42 -12.38 0.99
N SER A 40 -43.33 -11.64 1.16
CA SER A 40 -42.07 -12.20 1.63
C SER A 40 -42.19 -12.93 2.97
N PHE A 41 -41.62 -14.14 3.03
CA PHE A 41 -41.45 -14.89 4.26
C PHE A 41 -40.49 -14.20 5.24
N LEU A 42 -39.55 -13.38 4.74
CA LEU A 42 -38.60 -12.63 5.56
C LEU A 42 -39.31 -11.61 6.45
N LYS A 43 -40.47 -11.09 6.03
CA LYS A 43 -41.30 -10.20 6.86
C LYS A 43 -41.79 -10.87 8.16
N LYS A 44 -41.89 -12.21 8.19
CA LYS A 44 -42.27 -12.97 9.39
C LYS A 44 -41.10 -13.16 10.37
N LEU A 45 -39.86 -12.95 9.93
CA LEU A 45 -38.64 -13.05 10.75
C LEU A 45 -38.40 -11.75 11.53
N THR A 46 -39.34 -11.36 12.40
CA THR A 46 -39.27 -10.06 13.10
C THR A 46 -38.16 -9.95 14.13
N HIS A 47 -37.46 -11.05 14.45
CA HIS A 47 -36.33 -11.11 15.38
C HIS A 47 -35.01 -11.45 14.64
N LEU A 48 -34.98 -11.29 13.31
CA LEU A 48 -33.78 -11.57 12.53
C LEU A 48 -32.66 -10.60 12.93
N GLU A 49 -31.54 -11.17 13.39
CA GLU A 49 -30.32 -10.44 13.75
C GLU A 49 -29.28 -10.52 12.63
N SER A 50 -29.25 -11.61 11.85
CA SER A 50 -28.33 -11.75 10.72
C SER A 50 -29.04 -12.28 9.49
N LEU A 51 -28.82 -11.62 8.36
CA LEU A 51 -29.23 -12.08 7.03
C LEU A 51 -28.01 -12.13 6.12
N SER A 52 -27.60 -13.34 5.73
CA SER A 52 -26.60 -13.53 4.68
C SER A 52 -27.26 -14.03 3.40
N LEU A 53 -27.03 -13.31 2.32
CA LEU A 53 -27.39 -13.64 0.94
C LEU A 53 -26.13 -13.69 0.07
N ALA A 54 -24.95 -13.87 0.68
CA ALA A 54 -23.67 -13.80 -0.01
C ALA A 54 -23.52 -14.89 -1.08
N LEU A 55 -22.68 -14.64 -2.09
CA LEU A 55 -22.30 -15.62 -3.10
C LEU A 55 -23.50 -16.24 -3.86
N ASN A 56 -24.54 -15.43 -4.07
CA ASN A 56 -25.66 -15.80 -4.93
C ASN A 56 -25.54 -15.08 -6.29
N GLN A 57 -26.64 -15.01 -7.04
CA GLN A 57 -26.72 -14.37 -8.35
C GLN A 57 -27.78 -13.27 -8.37
N LEU A 58 -28.01 -12.62 -7.21
CA LEU A 58 -29.02 -11.57 -7.06
C LEU A 58 -28.64 -10.35 -7.91
N GLN A 59 -29.59 -9.83 -8.68
CA GLN A 59 -29.40 -8.63 -9.51
C GLN A 59 -29.97 -7.36 -8.86
N GLU A 60 -30.95 -7.52 -7.98
CA GLU A 60 -31.58 -6.46 -7.22
C GLU A 60 -31.85 -6.94 -5.78
N PHE A 61 -31.80 -6.01 -4.84
CA PHE A 61 -32.19 -6.27 -3.46
C PHE A 61 -33.03 -5.12 -2.94
N THR A 62 -34.23 -5.44 -2.47
CA THR A 62 -35.10 -4.48 -1.81
C THR A 62 -35.48 -5.03 -0.45
N LEU A 63 -35.26 -4.24 0.60
CA LEU A 63 -35.75 -4.50 1.94
C LEU A 63 -36.81 -3.45 2.29
N PRO A 64 -38.10 -3.67 1.95
CA PRO A 64 -39.11 -2.63 2.03
C PRO A 64 -39.76 -2.50 3.42
N TRP A 65 -39.48 -3.43 4.35
CA TRP A 65 -39.98 -3.40 5.73
C TRP A 65 -38.85 -3.26 6.74
N SER A 66 -39.19 -2.78 7.93
CA SER A 66 -38.25 -2.67 9.04
C SER A 66 -37.89 -4.03 9.62
N LEU A 67 -36.58 -4.29 9.77
CA LEU A 67 -36.04 -5.37 10.59
C LEU A 67 -35.32 -4.72 11.78
N PRO A 68 -36.03 -4.44 12.89
CA PRO A 68 -35.51 -3.57 13.95
C PRO A 68 -34.35 -4.19 14.74
N PHE A 69 -34.15 -5.50 14.66
CA PHE A 69 -33.07 -6.22 15.34
C PHE A 69 -31.94 -6.65 14.39
N LEU A 70 -32.01 -6.31 13.10
CA LEU A 70 -31.02 -6.75 12.13
C LEU A 70 -29.67 -6.06 12.44
N GLN A 71 -28.68 -6.87 12.81
CA GLN A 71 -27.32 -6.46 13.15
C GLN A 71 -26.36 -6.66 11.98
N THR A 72 -26.57 -7.70 11.18
CA THR A 72 -25.71 -8.02 10.02
C THR A 72 -26.55 -8.21 8.78
N LEU A 73 -26.19 -7.50 7.72
CA LEU A 73 -26.70 -7.70 6.38
C LEU A 73 -25.52 -7.94 5.44
N ASP A 74 -25.40 -9.17 4.94
CA ASP A 74 -24.39 -9.55 3.97
C ASP A 74 -25.03 -9.84 2.60
N LEU A 75 -24.69 -9.01 1.63
CA LEU A 75 -25.11 -9.03 0.24
C LEU A 75 -23.93 -9.29 -0.71
N SER A 76 -22.78 -9.68 -0.19
CA SER A 76 -21.53 -9.72 -0.96
C SER A 76 -21.48 -10.81 -2.04
N GLY A 77 -20.69 -10.60 -3.08
CA GLY A 77 -20.48 -11.60 -4.13
C GLY A 77 -21.75 -11.95 -4.91
N ASN A 78 -22.55 -10.94 -5.22
CA ASN A 78 -23.77 -11.06 -6.03
C ASN A 78 -23.59 -10.29 -7.35
N GLN A 79 -24.68 -10.02 -8.07
CA GLN A 79 -24.69 -9.20 -9.29
C GLN A 79 -25.53 -7.93 -9.09
N LEU A 80 -25.61 -7.42 -7.85
CA LEU A 80 -26.53 -6.36 -7.46
C LEU A 80 -26.21 -5.06 -8.19
N ARG A 81 -27.21 -4.49 -8.86
CA ARG A 81 -27.14 -3.16 -9.49
C ARG A 81 -27.86 -2.09 -8.68
N ASP A 82 -28.85 -2.52 -7.90
CA ASP A 82 -29.66 -1.67 -7.03
C ASP A 82 -29.86 -2.35 -5.67
N VAL A 83 -29.70 -1.56 -4.61
CA VAL A 83 -29.90 -1.95 -3.21
C VAL A 83 -30.77 -0.88 -2.56
N SER A 84 -32.03 -1.24 -2.29
CA SER A 84 -32.99 -0.38 -1.62
C SER A 84 -33.13 -0.81 -0.15
N LEU A 85 -32.70 0.06 0.75
CA LEU A 85 -32.78 -0.13 2.21
C LEU A 85 -33.87 0.77 2.80
N PRO A 86 -34.50 0.38 3.93
CA PRO A 86 -35.50 1.21 4.60
C PRO A 86 -34.87 2.48 5.19
N GLU A 87 -35.66 3.50 5.52
CA GLU A 87 -35.15 4.79 6.01
C GLU A 87 -34.31 4.72 7.30
N SER A 88 -34.43 3.63 8.06
CA SER A 88 -33.74 3.41 9.34
C SER A 88 -33.41 1.93 9.55
N LEU A 89 -32.20 1.66 10.02
CA LEU A 89 -31.72 0.35 10.45
C LEU A 89 -30.98 0.54 11.79
N PRO A 90 -31.72 0.62 12.91
CA PRO A 90 -31.20 1.15 14.17
C PRO A 90 -30.13 0.26 14.82
N GLU A 91 -30.25 -1.05 14.67
CA GLU A 91 -29.36 -2.04 15.26
C GLU A 91 -28.33 -2.60 14.27
N LEU A 92 -28.25 -2.07 13.04
CA LEU A 92 -27.32 -2.61 12.03
C LEU A 92 -25.89 -2.21 12.36
N HIS A 93 -25.06 -3.21 12.63
CA HIS A 93 -23.63 -3.06 12.93
C HIS A 93 -22.77 -3.27 11.68
N THR A 94 -23.19 -4.19 10.80
CA THR A 94 -22.43 -4.62 9.63
C THR A 94 -23.32 -4.55 8.38
N LEU A 95 -22.86 -3.79 7.40
CA LEU A 95 -23.38 -3.80 6.04
C LEU A 95 -22.24 -4.19 5.08
N ASN A 96 -22.36 -5.37 4.49
CA ASN A 96 -21.42 -5.86 3.48
C ASN A 96 -22.15 -5.99 2.14
N ALA A 97 -21.80 -5.17 1.15
CA ALA A 97 -22.29 -5.28 -0.22
C ALA A 97 -21.13 -5.31 -1.23
N ARG A 98 -19.97 -5.82 -0.78
CA ARG A 98 -18.77 -6.01 -1.58
C ARG A 98 -19.02 -6.90 -2.80
N ASP A 99 -18.24 -6.71 -3.87
CA ASP A 99 -18.21 -7.62 -5.02
C ASP A 99 -19.60 -7.75 -5.66
N ASN A 100 -20.06 -6.61 -6.17
CA ASN A 100 -21.35 -6.42 -6.81
C ASN A 100 -21.19 -5.47 -8.02
N LEU A 101 -22.30 -5.02 -8.60
CA LEU A 101 -22.33 -4.15 -9.76
C LEU A 101 -23.00 -2.80 -9.45
N LEU A 102 -22.91 -2.34 -8.19
CA LEU A 102 -23.60 -1.12 -7.75
C LEU A 102 -22.97 0.11 -8.38
N GLN A 103 -23.78 0.93 -9.04
CA GLN A 103 -23.35 2.22 -9.61
C GLN A 103 -23.65 3.39 -8.67
N GLU A 104 -24.65 3.22 -7.81
CA GLU A 104 -25.04 4.12 -6.75
C GLU A 104 -25.57 3.32 -5.56
N ILE A 105 -25.55 3.92 -4.38
CA ILE A 105 -26.21 3.38 -3.19
C ILE A 105 -26.61 4.55 -2.29
N THR A 106 -27.86 4.53 -1.82
CA THR A 106 -28.32 5.47 -0.82
C THR A 106 -28.40 4.77 0.53
N LEU A 107 -27.54 5.19 1.45
CA LEU A 107 -27.56 4.67 2.81
C LEU A 107 -28.66 5.35 3.65
N PRO A 108 -29.31 4.60 4.56
CA PRO A 108 -30.27 5.16 5.51
C PRO A 108 -29.69 6.32 6.32
N LYS A 109 -30.50 7.35 6.62
CA LYS A 109 -30.02 8.53 7.36
C LYS A 109 -29.72 8.23 8.83
N HIS A 110 -30.33 7.17 9.37
CA HIS A 110 -30.20 6.78 10.77
C HIS A 110 -29.70 5.35 10.89
N MET A 111 -28.40 5.20 11.16
CA MET A 111 -27.72 3.92 11.44
C MET A 111 -26.72 4.12 12.60
N PRO A 112 -27.22 4.31 13.83
CA PRO A 112 -26.38 4.71 14.95
C PRO A 112 -25.36 3.64 15.36
N GLN A 113 -25.64 2.36 15.10
CA GLN A 113 -24.75 1.24 15.45
C GLN A 113 -23.83 0.79 14.32
N LEU A 114 -23.91 1.40 13.12
CA LEU A 114 -23.13 0.94 11.97
C LEU A 114 -21.64 1.14 12.23
N GLY A 115 -20.94 0.02 12.42
CA GLY A 115 -19.52 -0.05 12.70
C GLY A 115 -18.68 -0.45 11.49
N TYR A 116 -19.23 -1.31 10.64
CA TYR A 116 -18.56 -1.89 9.49
C TYR A 116 -19.38 -1.66 8.21
N LEU A 117 -18.78 -0.95 7.26
CA LEU A 117 -19.34 -0.72 5.93
C LEU A 117 -18.32 -1.15 4.86
N ASP A 118 -18.64 -2.20 4.12
CA ASP A 118 -17.85 -2.66 2.96
C ASP A 118 -18.70 -2.58 1.69
N LEU A 119 -18.31 -1.68 0.79
CA LEU A 119 -18.88 -1.53 -0.55
C LEU A 119 -17.80 -1.67 -1.63
N ALA A 120 -16.68 -2.31 -1.32
CA ALA A 120 -15.57 -2.46 -2.25
C ALA A 120 -15.93 -3.35 -3.44
N PHE A 121 -15.17 -3.26 -4.53
CA PHE A 121 -15.41 -4.05 -5.75
C PHE A 121 -16.83 -3.83 -6.29
N ASN A 122 -17.15 -2.56 -6.55
CA ASN A 122 -18.40 -2.12 -7.16
C ASN A 122 -18.09 -1.10 -8.27
N GLN A 123 -19.11 -0.42 -8.79
CA GLN A 123 -19.00 0.59 -9.85
C GLN A 123 -19.48 1.96 -9.35
N LEU A 124 -19.34 2.25 -8.06
CA LEU A 124 -19.87 3.47 -7.45
C LEU A 124 -19.17 4.70 -8.00
N HIS A 125 -19.92 5.66 -8.52
CA HIS A 125 -19.36 6.92 -9.06
C HIS A 125 -19.24 8.02 -8.00
N SER A 126 -20.12 8.00 -7.01
CA SER A 126 -20.05 8.89 -5.85
C SER A 126 -20.65 8.23 -4.62
N LEU A 127 -20.26 8.69 -3.44
CA LEU A 127 -20.87 8.30 -2.17
C LEU A 127 -21.02 9.50 -1.25
N MET A 128 -22.21 9.68 -0.69
CA MET A 128 -22.50 10.73 0.29
C MET A 128 -22.93 10.12 1.63
N LEU A 129 -22.06 10.20 2.62
CA LEU A 129 -22.36 9.80 3.99
C LEU A 129 -22.96 11.00 4.75
N LEU A 130 -24.24 11.27 4.52
CA LEU A 130 -24.96 12.44 5.10
C LEU A 130 -25.51 12.20 6.52
N GLY A 131 -25.43 10.97 7.04
CA GLY A 131 -25.88 10.58 8.39
C GLY A 131 -24.84 10.85 9.49
N VAL A 132 -25.19 10.45 10.71
CA VAL A 132 -24.26 10.39 11.86
C VAL A 132 -23.86 8.94 12.08
N PHE A 133 -22.55 8.69 12.09
CA PHE A 133 -21.96 7.35 12.17
C PHE A 133 -20.99 7.27 13.37
N PRO A 134 -21.52 7.26 14.61
CA PRO A 134 -20.68 7.39 15.79
C PRO A 134 -19.81 6.16 16.05
N GLU A 135 -20.28 4.97 15.64
CA GLU A 135 -19.60 3.69 15.86
C GLU A 135 -18.78 3.20 14.65
N LEU A 136 -18.83 3.92 13.52
CA LEU A 136 -18.16 3.51 12.28
C LEU A 136 -16.64 3.44 12.49
N TYR A 137 -16.12 2.22 12.51
CA TYR A 137 -14.70 1.94 12.70
C TYR A 137 -14.01 1.46 11.41
N HIS A 138 -14.77 0.91 10.46
CA HIS A 138 -14.25 0.39 9.20
C HIS A 138 -15.08 0.87 8.01
N LEU A 139 -14.41 1.47 7.03
CA LEU A 139 -14.98 1.91 5.77
C LEU A 139 -14.13 1.38 4.61
N ASP A 140 -14.65 0.39 3.88
CA ASP A 140 -14.02 -0.12 2.65
C ASP A 140 -14.84 0.27 1.42
N LEU A 141 -14.19 1.03 0.54
CA LEU A 141 -14.71 1.60 -0.69
C LEU A 141 -13.71 1.40 -1.85
N GLN A 142 -12.73 0.50 -1.67
CA GLN A 142 -11.71 0.27 -2.69
C GLN A 142 -12.30 -0.36 -3.96
N GLU A 143 -11.58 -0.23 -5.07
CA GLU A 143 -11.95 -0.86 -6.36
C GLU A 143 -13.38 -0.46 -6.77
N ASN A 144 -13.57 0.85 -6.91
CA ASN A 144 -14.81 1.49 -7.37
C ASN A 144 -14.46 2.55 -8.44
N GLU A 145 -15.46 3.31 -8.89
CA GLU A 145 -15.29 4.40 -9.86
C GLU A 145 -15.49 5.78 -9.21
N LEU A 146 -15.22 5.90 -7.90
CA LEU A 146 -15.58 7.10 -7.13
C LEU A 146 -14.81 8.31 -7.65
N GLN A 147 -15.54 9.30 -8.16
CA GLN A 147 -15.00 10.62 -8.50
C GLN A 147 -15.10 11.57 -7.32
N THR A 148 -16.11 11.36 -6.45
CA THR A 148 -16.36 12.18 -5.26
C THR A 148 -16.79 11.33 -4.09
N ILE A 149 -16.37 11.74 -2.89
CA ILE A 149 -16.84 11.19 -1.62
C ILE A 149 -17.09 12.34 -0.64
N VAL A 150 -18.23 12.29 0.04
CA VAL A 150 -18.55 13.22 1.12
C VAL A 150 -18.59 12.43 2.42
N LEU A 151 -17.57 12.62 3.25
CA LEU A 151 -17.50 12.07 4.60
C LEU A 151 -18.24 12.98 5.60
N PRO A 152 -18.78 12.42 6.70
CA PRO A 152 -19.31 13.22 7.80
C PRO A 152 -18.22 14.10 8.42
N LYS A 153 -18.63 15.18 9.09
CA LYS A 153 -17.68 16.11 9.74
C LYS A 153 -16.85 15.46 10.84
N ASP A 154 -17.45 14.51 11.55
CA ASP A 154 -16.86 13.81 12.69
C ASP A 154 -17.03 12.29 12.50
N LEU A 155 -15.94 11.56 12.72
CA LEU A 155 -15.88 10.10 12.66
C LEU A 155 -15.01 9.60 13.82
N PRO A 156 -15.55 9.60 15.06
CA PRO A 156 -14.75 9.49 16.28
C PRO A 156 -14.14 8.10 16.48
N GLN A 157 -14.78 7.05 15.96
CA GLN A 157 -14.33 5.65 16.11
C GLN A 157 -13.63 5.11 14.85
N LEU A 158 -13.48 5.91 13.80
CA LEU A 158 -12.95 5.44 12.51
C LEU A 158 -11.49 5.02 12.65
N GLN A 159 -11.24 3.74 12.42
CA GLN A 159 -9.91 3.11 12.54
C GLN A 159 -9.30 2.82 11.17
N GLN A 160 -10.14 2.41 10.20
CA GLN A 160 -9.69 1.91 8.90
C GLN A 160 -10.49 2.53 7.77
N VAL A 161 -9.78 3.11 6.80
CA VAL A 161 -10.36 3.66 5.57
C VAL A 161 -9.59 3.14 4.37
N PHE A 162 -10.30 2.43 3.49
CA PHE A 162 -9.78 1.91 2.23
C PHE A 162 -10.53 2.56 1.07
N LEU A 163 -9.81 3.37 0.31
CA LEU A 163 -10.28 4.13 -0.85
C LEU A 163 -9.42 3.84 -2.09
N SER A 164 -8.60 2.80 -2.03
CA SER A 164 -7.66 2.47 -3.11
C SER A 164 -8.37 2.14 -4.42
N VAL A 165 -7.73 2.42 -5.55
CA VAL A 165 -8.25 2.11 -6.89
C VAL A 165 -9.63 2.75 -7.12
N ASN A 166 -9.63 4.07 -7.24
CA ASN A 166 -10.80 4.90 -7.50
C ASN A 166 -10.42 6.06 -8.45
N GLN A 167 -11.32 7.01 -8.68
CA GLN A 167 -11.11 8.16 -9.58
C GLN A 167 -11.13 9.51 -8.83
N LEU A 168 -10.85 9.52 -7.52
CA LEU A 168 -10.97 10.73 -6.70
C LEU A 168 -9.95 11.78 -7.13
N GLU A 169 -10.40 12.99 -7.48
CA GLU A 169 -9.51 14.11 -7.79
C GLU A 169 -9.17 14.97 -6.57
N GLU A 170 -10.01 14.91 -5.54
CA GLU A 170 -9.83 15.58 -4.26
C GLU A 170 -10.47 14.75 -3.14
N ILE A 171 -10.03 14.99 -1.91
CA ILE A 171 -10.63 14.39 -0.71
C ILE A 171 -10.58 15.39 0.44
N SER A 172 -11.68 15.48 1.18
CA SER A 172 -11.75 16.24 2.43
C SER A 172 -11.87 15.26 3.59
N LEU A 173 -10.79 15.12 4.35
CA LEU A 173 -10.77 14.33 5.58
C LEU A 173 -11.24 15.18 6.77
N PRO A 174 -11.95 14.60 7.74
CA PRO A 174 -12.19 15.24 9.03
C PRO A 174 -10.89 15.77 9.65
N LYS A 175 -10.97 16.94 10.29
CA LYS A 175 -9.78 17.60 10.88
C LYS A 175 -9.10 16.78 11.96
N VAL A 176 -9.86 15.93 12.66
CA VAL A 176 -9.34 15.07 13.72
C VAL A 176 -9.92 13.69 13.51
N LEU A 177 -9.04 12.70 13.39
CA LEU A 177 -9.38 11.29 13.30
C LEU A 177 -8.64 10.57 14.44
N PRO A 178 -9.21 10.58 15.66
CA PRO A 178 -8.46 10.24 16.88
C PRO A 178 -8.10 8.75 16.94
N GLU A 179 -8.92 7.89 16.34
CA GLU A 179 -8.76 6.44 16.36
C GLU A 179 -8.22 5.87 15.03
N LEU A 180 -7.98 6.72 14.02
CA LEU A 180 -7.53 6.26 12.69
C LEU A 180 -6.16 5.61 12.79
N GLU A 181 -6.10 4.35 12.36
CA GLU A 181 -4.90 3.53 12.34
C GLU A 181 -4.37 3.30 10.92
N TYR A 182 -5.28 3.17 9.94
CA TYR A 182 -4.95 2.84 8.54
C TYR A 182 -5.74 3.71 7.58
N LEU A 183 -5.02 4.41 6.69
CA LEU A 183 -5.60 5.15 5.59
C LEU A 183 -4.90 4.76 4.29
N ASP A 184 -5.67 4.17 3.37
CA ASP A 184 -5.22 3.81 2.03
C ASP A 184 -6.05 4.54 0.97
N ILE A 185 -5.44 5.48 0.26
CA ILE A 185 -6.05 6.23 -0.85
C ILE A 185 -5.17 6.11 -2.10
N ARG A 186 -4.45 4.99 -2.25
CA ARG A 186 -3.60 4.78 -3.44
C ARG A 186 -4.42 4.66 -4.72
N ASP A 187 -3.75 4.77 -5.87
CA ASP A 187 -4.33 4.53 -7.19
C ASP A 187 -5.62 5.36 -7.39
N ASN A 188 -5.49 6.67 -7.20
CA ASN A 188 -6.53 7.67 -7.39
C ASN A 188 -6.02 8.80 -8.32
N GLN A 189 -6.76 9.88 -8.44
CA GLN A 189 -6.40 11.05 -9.26
C GLN A 189 -6.14 12.30 -8.41
N LEU A 190 -5.84 12.14 -7.11
CA LEU A 190 -5.70 13.25 -6.17
C LEU A 190 -4.60 14.20 -6.65
N ARG A 191 -4.91 15.49 -6.75
CA ARG A 191 -4.01 16.51 -7.32
C ARG A 191 -3.82 17.70 -6.38
N GLY A 192 -2.77 18.48 -6.64
CA GLY A 192 -2.47 19.66 -5.84
C GLY A 192 -1.89 19.29 -4.47
N ARG A 193 -2.48 19.84 -3.40
CA ARG A 193 -1.97 19.69 -2.03
C ARG A 193 -2.91 18.84 -1.18
N LEU A 194 -2.36 17.83 -0.50
CA LEU A 194 -3.04 17.12 0.57
C LEU A 194 -2.48 17.53 1.94
N ILE A 195 -3.36 17.78 2.90
CA ILE A 195 -2.98 18.12 4.27
C ILE A 195 -3.48 17.01 5.19
N MET A 196 -2.56 16.37 5.89
CA MET A 196 -2.86 15.47 6.99
C MET A 196 -2.77 16.24 8.30
N HIS A 197 -3.87 16.19 9.06
CA HIS A 197 -3.99 16.76 10.39
C HIS A 197 -3.65 15.73 11.48
N ASP A 198 -3.91 16.07 12.75
CA ASP A 198 -3.61 15.21 13.90
C ASP A 198 -4.30 13.84 13.78
N SER A 199 -3.47 12.78 13.70
CA SER A 199 -3.90 11.39 13.62
C SER A 199 -3.03 10.56 14.57
N PRO A 200 -3.29 10.65 15.89
CA PRO A 200 -2.34 10.20 16.92
C PRO A 200 -2.11 8.69 16.93
N ARG A 201 -3.07 7.90 16.41
CA ARG A 201 -3.00 6.44 16.31
C ARG A 201 -2.63 5.93 14.92
N LEU A 202 -2.37 6.82 13.96
CA LEU A 202 -2.10 6.42 12.57
C LEU A 202 -0.82 5.60 12.51
N LYS A 203 -0.93 4.36 12.04
CA LYS A 203 0.17 3.40 11.87
C LYS A 203 0.63 3.33 10.43
N SER A 204 -0.31 3.44 9.48
CA SER A 204 -0.04 3.34 8.04
C SER A 204 -0.77 4.40 7.24
N LEU A 205 -0.03 5.12 6.40
CA LEU A 205 -0.56 6.09 5.45
C LEU A 205 -0.07 5.75 4.04
N VAL A 206 -1.01 5.43 3.14
CA VAL A 206 -0.73 5.05 1.75
C VAL A 206 -1.45 6.02 0.82
N LEU A 207 -0.65 6.78 0.07
CA LEU A 207 -1.08 7.82 -0.88
C LEU A 207 -0.44 7.63 -2.24
N SER A 208 0.09 6.43 -2.51
CA SER A 208 0.84 6.14 -3.73
C SER A 208 -0.03 6.22 -4.98
N SER A 209 0.59 6.37 -6.15
CA SER A 209 -0.11 6.38 -7.45
C SER A 209 -1.22 7.44 -7.51
N ASN A 210 -0.85 8.68 -7.25
CA ASN A 210 -1.74 9.84 -7.35
C ASN A 210 -1.05 10.96 -8.16
N LYS A 211 -1.62 12.16 -8.19
CA LYS A 211 -1.08 13.34 -8.89
C LYS A 211 -0.74 14.47 -7.90
N LEU A 212 -0.42 14.14 -6.65
CA LEU A 212 -0.15 15.11 -5.60
C LEU A 212 1.17 15.84 -5.89
N GLN A 213 1.14 17.17 -5.74
CA GLN A 213 2.28 18.06 -5.91
C GLN A 213 2.89 18.45 -4.56
N GLU A 214 2.08 18.40 -3.49
CA GLU A 214 2.50 18.69 -2.13
C GLU A 214 1.75 17.78 -1.14
N ILE A 215 2.47 17.25 -0.15
CA ILE A 215 1.90 16.55 1.00
C ILE A 215 2.40 17.24 2.26
N SER A 216 1.47 17.69 3.09
CA SER A 216 1.76 18.38 4.33
C SER A 216 1.32 17.52 5.51
N LEU A 217 2.31 16.96 6.21
CA LEU A 217 2.11 16.22 7.46
C LEU A 217 2.12 17.20 8.64
N SER A 218 1.04 18.00 8.75
CA SER A 218 0.97 19.14 9.67
C SER A 218 0.65 18.78 11.12
N GLY A 219 0.04 17.61 11.35
CA GLY A 219 -0.32 17.13 12.67
C GLY A 219 0.68 16.14 13.28
N LYS A 220 0.41 15.74 14.52
CA LYS A 220 1.15 14.72 15.25
C LYS A 220 0.76 13.32 14.81
N MET A 221 1.76 12.53 14.40
CA MET A 221 1.62 11.13 13.99
C MET A 221 2.68 10.25 14.70
N PRO A 222 2.68 10.18 16.04
CA PRO A 222 3.76 9.54 16.80
C PRO A 222 3.84 8.02 16.58
N GLN A 223 2.75 7.38 16.14
CA GLN A 223 2.67 5.94 15.92
C GLN A 223 2.89 5.52 14.46
N LEU A 224 3.13 6.48 13.54
CA LEU A 224 3.28 6.18 12.12
C LEU A 224 4.51 5.32 11.88
N GLN A 225 4.29 4.14 11.29
CA GLN A 225 5.32 3.14 11.02
C GLN A 225 5.60 2.99 9.52
N TYR A 226 4.56 3.18 8.70
CA TYR A 226 4.63 3.03 7.25
C TYR A 226 4.05 4.27 6.56
N LEU A 227 4.84 4.89 5.70
CA LEU A 227 4.43 6.01 4.85
C LEU A 227 4.82 5.71 3.40
N ASP A 228 3.82 5.60 2.53
CA ASP A 228 4.01 5.48 1.09
C ASP A 228 3.34 6.65 0.36
N ILE A 229 4.17 7.48 -0.26
CA ILE A 229 3.77 8.62 -1.10
C ILE A 229 4.42 8.52 -2.49
N SER A 230 4.81 7.30 -2.89
CA SER A 230 5.44 7.04 -4.17
C SER A 230 4.50 7.27 -5.36
N ALA A 231 5.04 7.37 -6.57
CA ALA A 231 4.24 7.57 -7.79
C ALA A 231 3.30 8.79 -7.68
N ASN A 232 3.87 9.94 -7.34
CA ASN A 232 3.20 11.24 -7.28
C ASN A 232 4.01 12.29 -8.08
N GLN A 233 3.68 13.57 -7.95
CA GLN A 233 4.34 14.70 -8.63
C GLN A 233 5.07 15.62 -7.64
N LEU A 234 5.56 15.07 -6.54
CA LEU A 234 6.22 15.84 -5.48
C LEU A 234 7.57 16.37 -5.96
N HIS A 235 7.80 17.67 -5.75
CA HIS A 235 9.08 18.32 -6.07
C HIS A 235 10.00 18.43 -4.85
N THR A 236 9.39 18.46 -3.66
CA THR A 236 10.05 18.44 -2.35
C THR A 236 9.24 17.54 -1.43
N PHE A 237 9.89 17.03 -0.40
CA PHE A 237 9.20 16.39 0.71
C PHE A 237 9.86 16.82 2.02
N SER A 238 9.06 17.33 2.94
CA SER A 238 9.50 17.71 4.27
C SER A 238 8.46 17.31 5.30
N THR A 239 8.92 16.98 6.50
CA THR A 239 8.05 16.71 7.64
C THR A 239 8.40 17.68 8.77
N PRO A 240 7.47 18.54 9.21
CA PRO A 240 7.77 19.59 10.19
C PRO A 240 8.01 19.04 11.61
N GLU A 241 7.54 17.82 11.90
CA GLU A 241 7.69 17.16 13.19
C GLU A 241 8.45 15.84 13.07
N SER A 242 8.95 15.33 14.20
CA SER A 242 9.57 14.01 14.29
C SER A 242 8.54 12.90 14.06
N LEU A 243 8.92 11.88 13.27
CA LEU A 243 8.15 10.65 13.09
C LEU A 243 8.87 9.51 13.84
N PRO A 244 8.74 9.44 15.19
CA PRO A 244 9.63 8.63 16.01
C PRO A 244 9.48 7.14 15.72
N CYS A 245 8.29 6.65 15.35
CA CYS A 245 8.05 5.24 15.08
C CYS A 245 8.22 4.83 13.62
N LEU A 246 8.59 5.75 12.71
CA LEU A 246 8.64 5.45 11.28
C LEU A 246 9.72 4.42 10.97
N ARG A 247 9.33 3.33 10.31
CA ARG A 247 10.21 2.21 9.93
C ARG A 247 10.40 2.11 8.42
N HIS A 248 9.38 2.50 7.65
CA HIS A 248 9.34 2.40 6.20
C HIS A 248 8.87 3.72 5.60
N LEU A 249 9.69 4.27 4.72
CA LEU A 249 9.36 5.46 3.94
C LEU A 249 9.58 5.16 2.46
N ASN A 250 8.51 5.26 1.68
CA ASN A 250 8.55 5.17 0.23
C ASN A 250 8.13 6.50 -0.40
N VAL A 251 9.06 7.15 -1.08
CA VAL A 251 8.86 8.40 -1.83
C VAL A 251 9.31 8.24 -3.29
N SER A 252 9.43 7.00 -3.77
CA SER A 252 9.94 6.72 -5.12
C SER A 252 9.02 7.23 -6.23
N THR A 253 9.55 7.37 -7.44
CA THR A 253 8.76 7.75 -8.62
C THR A 253 8.06 9.09 -8.38
N ASN A 254 8.85 10.11 -8.06
CA ASN A 254 8.43 11.49 -7.86
C ASN A 254 9.38 12.42 -8.64
N GLN A 255 9.33 13.73 -8.38
CA GLN A 255 10.19 14.73 -9.02
C GLN A 255 11.10 15.42 -7.99
N LEU A 256 11.46 14.70 -6.91
CA LEU A 256 12.21 15.25 -5.78
C LEU A 256 13.62 15.63 -6.20
N LYS A 257 13.96 16.91 -6.03
CA LYS A 257 15.35 17.41 -6.15
C LYS A 257 16.06 17.45 -4.81
N ASP A 258 15.28 17.56 -3.74
CA ASP A 258 15.73 17.59 -2.36
C ASP A 258 14.70 16.91 -1.45
N ILE A 259 15.17 16.40 -0.31
CA ILE A 259 14.36 15.79 0.73
C ILE A 259 14.87 16.28 2.10
N CYS A 260 13.97 16.89 2.86
CA CYS A 260 14.28 17.41 4.19
C CYS A 260 13.59 16.54 5.24
N LEU A 261 14.31 15.53 5.72
CA LEU A 261 13.85 14.69 6.81
C LEU A 261 14.15 15.37 8.17
N PRO A 262 13.40 15.07 9.24
CA PRO A 262 13.68 15.58 10.58
C PRO A 262 15.10 15.22 11.02
N GLU A 263 15.65 15.94 12.00
CA GLU A 263 17.02 15.75 12.48
C GLU A 263 17.36 14.28 12.81
N ALA A 264 16.37 13.51 13.26
CA ALA A 264 16.49 12.06 13.40
C ALA A 264 15.18 11.33 13.09
N LEU A 265 15.27 10.28 12.28
CA LEU A 265 14.28 9.20 12.20
C LEU A 265 14.89 7.95 12.84
N PRO A 266 14.78 7.81 14.18
CA PRO A 266 15.60 6.89 14.96
C PRO A 266 15.34 5.41 14.65
N HIS A 267 14.18 5.09 14.08
CA HIS A 267 13.74 3.73 13.80
C HIS A 267 13.59 3.42 12.31
N LEU A 268 13.95 4.35 11.41
CA LEU A 268 13.80 4.13 9.97
C LEU A 268 14.76 3.03 9.50
N GLN A 269 14.21 1.97 8.90
CA GLN A 269 14.94 0.80 8.44
C GLN A 269 14.96 0.68 6.92
N LYS A 270 13.87 1.08 6.25
CA LYS A 270 13.78 1.05 4.78
C LYS A 270 13.41 2.42 4.23
N LEU A 271 14.21 2.89 3.29
CA LEU A 271 14.00 4.14 2.57
C LEU A 271 14.11 3.90 1.07
N ASN A 272 13.02 4.15 0.36
CA ASN A 272 12.98 4.08 -1.09
C ASN A 272 12.76 5.48 -1.67
N ILE A 273 13.75 5.99 -2.39
CA ILE A 273 13.71 7.26 -3.12
C ILE A 273 14.11 7.03 -4.59
N LYS A 274 13.90 5.80 -5.09
CA LYS A 274 14.12 5.45 -6.48
C LYS A 274 13.39 6.41 -7.43
N GLU A 275 13.94 6.66 -8.61
CA GLU A 275 13.25 7.38 -9.69
C GLU A 275 12.80 8.78 -9.26
N ASN A 276 13.79 9.60 -8.93
CA ASN A 276 13.67 11.00 -8.54
C ASN A 276 14.78 11.83 -9.23
N GLN A 277 15.01 13.06 -8.78
CA GLN A 277 15.99 13.98 -9.36
C GLN A 277 17.05 14.42 -8.33
N LEU A 278 17.34 13.56 -7.34
CA LEU A 278 18.28 13.87 -6.27
C LEU A 278 19.71 14.00 -6.79
N ARG A 279 20.45 14.97 -6.24
CA ARG A 279 21.87 15.20 -6.51
C ARG A 279 22.77 15.08 -5.27
N SER A 280 22.18 14.85 -4.11
CA SER A 280 22.87 14.79 -2.82
C SER A 280 22.21 13.74 -1.93
N THR A 281 23.00 13.17 -1.02
CA THR A 281 22.57 12.22 0.02
C THR A 281 22.72 12.80 1.43
N SER A 282 22.78 14.13 1.58
CA SER A 282 22.96 14.81 2.88
C SER A 282 21.91 14.43 3.94
N PHE A 283 20.68 14.10 3.51
CA PHE A 283 19.59 13.64 4.38
C PHE A 283 19.90 12.34 5.14
N LEU A 284 20.89 11.55 4.71
CA LEU A 284 21.25 10.30 5.37
C LEU A 284 21.74 10.51 6.81
N LYS A 285 22.29 11.68 7.16
CA LYS A 285 22.86 11.98 8.50
C LYS A 285 21.89 11.70 9.66
N GLY A 286 20.58 11.84 9.45
CA GLY A 286 19.54 11.60 10.46
C GLY A 286 19.01 10.17 10.55
N LEU A 287 19.60 9.21 9.83
CA LEU A 287 19.04 7.84 9.65
C LEU A 287 19.96 6.74 10.23
N PRO A 288 20.16 6.67 11.55
CA PRO A 288 21.18 5.81 12.17
C PRO A 288 20.90 4.31 12.10
N ARG A 289 19.65 3.89 11.83
CA ARG A 289 19.23 2.47 11.79
C ARG A 289 18.87 1.98 10.39
N LEU A 290 19.22 2.74 9.35
CA LEU A 290 18.86 2.41 7.99
C LEU A 290 19.54 1.10 7.55
N GLN A 291 18.76 0.17 7.00
CA GLN A 291 19.21 -1.14 6.55
C GLN A 291 19.07 -1.31 5.04
N ASN A 292 18.01 -0.75 4.46
CA ASN A 292 17.70 -0.85 3.04
C ASN A 292 17.51 0.54 2.45
N LEU A 293 18.33 0.86 1.45
CA LEU A 293 18.31 2.15 0.77
C LEU A 293 18.27 1.93 -0.74
N ASP A 294 17.20 2.40 -1.38
CA ASP A 294 17.11 2.48 -2.84
C ASP A 294 17.13 3.94 -3.29
N LEU A 295 18.22 4.30 -3.99
CA LEU A 295 18.47 5.59 -4.61
C LEU A 295 18.67 5.44 -6.12
N SER A 296 18.25 4.31 -6.69
CA SER A 296 18.41 4.07 -8.12
C SER A 296 17.61 5.07 -8.96
N ARG A 297 18.06 5.33 -10.19
CA ARG A 297 17.40 6.28 -11.12
C ARG A 297 17.30 7.69 -10.52
N ASN A 298 18.41 8.23 -10.05
CA ASN A 298 18.55 9.63 -9.62
C ASN A 298 19.65 10.33 -10.44
N GLN A 299 20.09 11.51 -9.99
CA GLN A 299 21.14 12.31 -10.64
C GLN A 299 22.37 12.45 -9.73
N LEU A 300 22.69 11.40 -8.96
CA LEU A 300 23.81 11.43 -8.00
C LEU A 300 25.13 11.30 -8.75
N CYS A 301 26.01 12.29 -8.61
CA CYS A 301 27.41 12.21 -9.04
C CYS A 301 28.35 11.79 -7.91
N GLU A 302 27.97 12.14 -6.68
CA GLU A 302 28.67 11.81 -5.45
C GLU A 302 27.67 11.29 -4.43
N VAL A 303 28.15 10.41 -3.55
CA VAL A 303 27.37 9.86 -2.46
C VAL A 303 28.17 10.04 -1.18
N LEU A 304 27.53 10.58 -0.16
CA LEU A 304 28.07 10.66 1.18
C LEU A 304 27.23 9.78 2.09
N ILE A 305 27.79 8.66 2.53
CA ILE A 305 27.19 7.80 3.56
C ILE A 305 27.96 8.07 4.87
N PRO A 306 27.29 8.57 5.92
CA PRO A 306 27.98 8.80 7.17
C PRO A 306 28.46 7.48 7.81
N GLU A 307 29.50 7.54 8.63
CA GLU A 307 30.09 6.34 9.25
C GLU A 307 29.13 5.60 10.20
N LYS A 308 28.08 6.27 10.67
CA LYS A 308 27.06 5.70 11.56
C LYS A 308 26.08 4.75 10.86
N GLN A 309 26.16 4.60 9.54
CA GLN A 309 25.26 3.77 8.73
C GLN A 309 25.79 2.34 8.55
N ALA A 310 26.57 1.84 9.51
CA ALA A 310 27.15 0.49 9.51
C ALA A 310 26.12 -0.66 9.45
N HIS A 311 24.82 -0.35 9.60
CA HIS A 311 23.72 -1.32 9.52
C HIS A 311 23.16 -1.51 8.10
N LEU A 312 23.63 -0.76 7.10
CA LEU A 312 23.18 -0.93 5.72
C LEU A 312 23.52 -2.34 5.21
N THR A 313 22.49 -3.05 4.76
CA THR A 313 22.60 -4.40 4.19
C THR A 313 22.25 -4.43 2.71
N VAL A 314 21.39 -3.50 2.25
CA VAL A 314 20.96 -3.36 0.86
C VAL A 314 21.15 -1.92 0.42
N LEU A 315 21.96 -1.71 -0.62
CA LEU A 315 22.17 -0.41 -1.24
C LEU A 315 22.01 -0.52 -2.76
N ASN A 316 21.01 0.17 -3.30
CA ASN A 316 20.80 0.28 -4.73
C ASN A 316 21.05 1.72 -5.19
N LEU A 317 22.10 1.89 -6.00
CA LEU A 317 22.55 3.15 -6.59
C LEU A 317 22.58 3.06 -8.12
N GLY A 318 21.92 2.06 -8.72
CA GLY A 318 21.94 1.87 -10.17
C GLY A 318 21.27 3.03 -10.93
N SER A 319 21.69 3.29 -12.17
CA SER A 319 21.18 4.41 -12.99
C SER A 319 21.38 5.77 -12.31
N ASN A 320 22.62 6.07 -11.96
CA ASN A 320 23.07 7.38 -11.46
C ASN A 320 24.26 7.88 -12.34
N GLN A 321 25.05 8.82 -11.85
CA GLN A 321 26.18 9.43 -12.55
C GLN A 321 27.48 9.27 -11.74
N LEU A 322 27.61 8.18 -10.98
CA LEU A 322 28.75 7.95 -10.09
C LEU A 322 30.00 7.58 -10.88
N CYS A 323 31.12 8.20 -10.53
CA CYS A 323 32.44 7.91 -11.09
C CYS A 323 33.37 7.17 -10.11
N GLU A 324 33.02 7.14 -8.82
CA GLU A 324 33.79 6.47 -7.76
C GLU A 324 32.89 5.83 -6.69
N ILE A 325 33.52 5.03 -5.81
CA ILE A 325 32.84 4.23 -4.77
C ILE A 325 33.46 4.44 -3.38
N SER A 326 34.10 5.58 -3.14
CA SER A 326 34.77 5.92 -1.87
C SER A 326 33.83 5.83 -0.65
N PHE A 327 32.53 6.08 -0.87
CA PHE A 327 31.46 6.01 0.13
C PHE A 327 31.19 4.62 0.73
N LEU A 328 31.79 3.55 0.18
CA LEU A 328 31.62 2.19 0.69
C LEU A 328 32.39 1.92 1.99
N LYS A 329 33.27 2.84 2.41
CA LYS A 329 34.05 2.71 3.63
C LYS A 329 33.15 2.49 4.86
N GLY A 330 33.46 1.50 5.68
CA GLY A 330 32.68 1.17 6.88
C GLY A 330 31.38 0.37 6.64
N LEU A 331 30.98 0.07 5.40
CA LEU A 331 29.75 -0.69 5.09
C LEU A 331 29.95 -2.21 5.16
N SER A 332 30.57 -2.70 6.23
CA SER A 332 30.94 -4.11 6.42
C SER A 332 29.76 -5.11 6.46
N GLN A 333 28.54 -4.63 6.71
CA GLN A 333 27.31 -5.46 6.74
C GLN A 333 26.59 -5.54 5.39
N LEU A 334 27.11 -4.88 4.36
CA LEU A 334 26.47 -4.81 3.05
C LEU A 334 26.43 -6.20 2.41
N LYS A 335 25.24 -6.65 2.02
CA LYS A 335 24.99 -7.94 1.36
C LYS A 335 24.64 -7.80 -0.11
N PHE A 336 23.93 -6.72 -0.44
CA PHE A 336 23.51 -6.39 -1.79
C PHE A 336 23.97 -4.99 -2.17
N LEU A 337 24.71 -4.89 -3.27
CA LEU A 337 25.12 -3.62 -3.86
C LEU A 337 24.81 -3.61 -5.36
N SER A 338 24.02 -2.63 -5.79
CA SER A 338 23.83 -2.35 -7.22
C SER A 338 24.38 -0.98 -7.58
N LEU A 339 25.34 -0.98 -8.49
CA LEU A 339 25.97 0.20 -9.10
C LEU A 339 25.80 0.19 -10.62
N SER A 340 24.87 -0.62 -11.15
CA SER A 340 24.68 -0.76 -12.59
C SER A 340 24.29 0.56 -13.26
N ASN A 341 24.66 0.80 -14.51
CA ASN A 341 24.31 2.02 -15.24
C ASN A 341 24.82 3.28 -14.52
N ASN A 342 26.13 3.36 -14.34
CA ASN A 342 26.86 4.52 -13.79
C ASN A 342 28.04 4.86 -14.72
N GLN A 343 28.98 5.69 -14.27
CA GLN A 343 30.13 6.16 -15.05
C GLN A 343 31.46 5.64 -14.46
N LEU A 344 31.43 4.49 -13.78
CA LEU A 344 32.61 3.91 -13.14
C LEU A 344 33.59 3.42 -14.20
N GLN A 345 34.83 3.92 -14.17
CA GLN A 345 35.91 3.50 -15.09
C GLN A 345 36.89 2.51 -14.45
N VAL A 346 37.08 2.64 -13.14
CA VAL A 346 37.93 1.79 -12.31
C VAL A 346 37.19 1.52 -11.01
N ILE A 347 37.37 0.32 -10.46
CA ILE A 347 36.84 -0.05 -9.14
C ILE A 347 38.02 -0.27 -8.22
N ALA A 348 38.02 0.42 -7.08
CA ALA A 348 38.91 0.15 -5.97
C ALA A 348 38.08 0.21 -4.69
N PHE A 349 37.87 -0.94 -4.05
CA PHE A 349 37.14 -0.98 -2.78
C PHE A 349 38.00 -0.36 -1.68
N PRO A 350 37.46 0.57 -0.87
CA PRO A 350 38.22 1.22 0.19
C PRO A 350 38.59 0.23 1.31
N GLU A 351 37.77 -0.79 1.55
CA GLU A 351 37.92 -1.82 2.58
C GLU A 351 37.27 -3.12 2.09
N GLU A 352 37.54 -4.26 2.74
CA GLU A 352 36.88 -5.53 2.44
C GLU A 352 35.37 -5.44 2.75
N LEU A 353 34.55 -6.06 1.89
CA LEU A 353 33.11 -6.20 2.11
C LEU A 353 32.78 -7.69 2.35
N PRO A 354 33.00 -8.18 3.58
CA PRO A 354 33.02 -9.62 3.85
C PRO A 354 31.65 -10.30 3.76
N GLN A 355 30.57 -9.52 3.77
CA GLN A 355 29.19 -10.02 3.70
C GLN A 355 28.56 -9.83 2.32
N LEU A 356 29.25 -9.20 1.37
CA LEU A 356 28.68 -8.87 0.07
C LEU A 356 28.53 -10.14 -0.77
N THR A 357 27.29 -10.50 -1.07
CA THR A 357 26.94 -11.70 -1.83
C THR A 357 26.48 -11.36 -3.24
N TYR A 358 25.91 -10.16 -3.44
CA TYR A 358 25.45 -9.67 -4.72
C TYR A 358 26.11 -8.32 -5.07
N LEU A 359 26.75 -8.26 -6.23
CA LEU A 359 27.30 -7.04 -6.81
C LEU A 359 26.88 -6.89 -8.28
N SER A 360 26.22 -5.78 -8.61
CA SER A 360 25.98 -5.40 -10.00
C SER A 360 26.81 -4.17 -10.38
N LEU A 361 27.70 -4.34 -11.36
CA LEU A 361 28.52 -3.31 -11.98
C LEU A 361 28.20 -3.17 -13.49
N SER A 362 27.11 -3.78 -13.95
CA SER A 362 26.74 -3.78 -15.37
C SER A 362 26.54 -2.37 -15.92
N GLU A 363 26.71 -2.18 -17.23
CA GLU A 363 26.51 -0.89 -17.91
C GLU A 363 27.35 0.24 -17.24
N ASN A 364 28.64 0.00 -17.06
CA ASN A 364 29.60 1.00 -16.62
C ASN A 364 30.69 1.16 -17.70
N GLN A 365 31.79 1.84 -17.36
CA GLN A 365 32.90 2.10 -18.27
C GLN A 365 34.18 1.35 -17.84
N LEU A 366 34.03 0.21 -17.16
CA LEU A 366 35.15 -0.57 -16.65
C LEU A 366 35.97 -1.17 -17.79
N THR A 367 37.26 -0.88 -17.82
CA THR A 367 38.18 -1.39 -18.85
C THR A 367 38.97 -2.62 -18.41
N GLU A 368 39.08 -2.81 -17.09
CA GLU A 368 39.76 -3.93 -16.46
C GLU A 368 38.99 -4.42 -15.23
N PHE A 369 39.11 -5.72 -14.94
CA PHE A 369 38.59 -6.33 -13.72
C PHE A 369 39.49 -7.50 -13.32
N GLY A 370 40.09 -7.44 -12.13
CA GLY A 370 41.16 -8.36 -11.71
C GLY A 370 40.83 -9.18 -10.46
N LEU A 371 41.65 -10.21 -10.21
CA LEU A 371 41.50 -11.11 -9.06
C LEU A 371 41.56 -10.38 -7.71
N ALA A 372 42.41 -9.35 -7.59
CA ALA A 372 42.53 -8.55 -6.38
C ALA A 372 41.20 -7.89 -5.95
N LEU A 373 40.31 -7.53 -6.90
CA LEU A 373 38.99 -7.00 -6.56
C LEU A 373 38.07 -8.08 -5.96
N LEU A 374 38.20 -9.33 -6.42
CA LEU A 374 37.43 -10.44 -5.87
C LEU A 374 37.94 -10.90 -4.51
N GLU A 375 39.21 -10.64 -4.18
CA GLU A 375 39.78 -10.88 -2.85
C GLU A 375 39.17 -9.94 -1.81
N MET A 376 38.84 -8.70 -2.20
CA MET A 376 38.12 -7.75 -1.34
C MET A 376 36.66 -8.16 -1.05
N LEU A 377 36.13 -9.13 -1.79
CA LEU A 377 34.73 -9.58 -1.75
C LEU A 377 34.65 -11.10 -1.50
N PRO A 378 35.11 -11.61 -0.34
CA PRO A 378 35.30 -13.05 -0.12
C PRO A 378 34.01 -13.87 -0.18
N ALA A 379 32.85 -13.27 0.17
CA ALA A 379 31.54 -13.94 0.17
C ALA A 379 30.74 -13.74 -1.13
N LEU A 380 31.33 -13.12 -2.16
CA LEU A 380 30.60 -12.79 -3.39
C LEU A 380 30.18 -14.05 -4.15
N ASP A 381 28.87 -14.17 -4.36
CA ASP A 381 28.24 -15.29 -5.06
C ASP A 381 27.77 -14.87 -6.45
N GLN A 382 27.16 -13.69 -6.56
CA GLN A 382 26.60 -13.14 -7.79
C GLN A 382 27.31 -11.84 -8.19
N LEU A 383 27.81 -11.80 -9.42
CA LEU A 383 28.50 -10.65 -9.99
C LEU A 383 27.99 -10.36 -11.40
N TRP A 384 27.59 -9.12 -11.66
CA TRP A 384 27.15 -8.70 -12.98
C TRP A 384 28.09 -7.65 -13.56
N LEU A 385 28.73 -7.95 -14.69
CA LEU A 385 29.71 -7.08 -15.38
C LEU A 385 29.32 -6.75 -16.83
N GLY A 386 28.16 -7.23 -17.30
CA GLY A 386 27.71 -7.02 -18.68
C GLY A 386 27.64 -5.52 -19.06
N GLY A 387 27.84 -5.19 -20.34
CA GLY A 387 27.80 -3.78 -20.79
C GLY A 387 29.02 -2.95 -20.41
N ASN A 388 30.12 -3.57 -19.95
CA ASN A 388 31.40 -2.88 -19.73
C ASN A 388 32.43 -3.20 -20.84
N PRO A 389 33.30 -2.25 -21.20
CA PRO A 389 34.38 -2.47 -22.18
C PRO A 389 35.62 -3.18 -21.57
N VAL A 390 35.41 -4.24 -20.77
CA VAL A 390 36.49 -4.98 -20.10
C VAL A 390 37.32 -5.74 -21.12
N ARG A 391 38.64 -5.49 -21.16
CA ARG A 391 39.54 -6.06 -22.18
C ARG A 391 40.24 -7.34 -21.75
N ASN A 392 40.41 -7.55 -20.45
CA ASN A 392 41.19 -8.66 -19.89
C ASN A 392 40.33 -9.92 -19.60
N ILE A 393 39.02 -9.86 -19.85
CA ILE A 393 38.09 -10.98 -19.67
C ILE A 393 37.35 -11.18 -20.99
N GLU A 394 37.22 -12.42 -21.45
CA GLU A 394 36.44 -12.73 -22.64
C GLU A 394 34.99 -12.26 -22.49
N GLN A 395 34.48 -11.52 -23.47
CA GLN A 395 33.13 -10.92 -23.38
C GLN A 395 32.00 -11.93 -23.17
N LYS A 396 32.16 -13.17 -23.64
CA LYS A 396 31.17 -14.23 -23.43
C LYS A 396 31.03 -14.57 -21.94
N LEU A 397 32.14 -14.62 -21.21
CA LEU A 397 32.14 -14.84 -19.76
C LEU A 397 31.43 -13.68 -19.04
N LEU A 398 31.62 -12.43 -19.48
CA LEU A 398 30.95 -11.25 -18.87
C LEU A 398 29.41 -11.28 -18.97
N LYS A 399 28.85 -11.97 -19.98
CA LYS A 399 27.40 -12.12 -20.18
C LYS A 399 26.82 -13.35 -19.47
N GLU A 400 27.65 -14.37 -19.24
CA GLU A 400 27.23 -15.68 -18.73
C GLU A 400 27.55 -15.91 -17.24
N THR A 401 28.49 -15.14 -16.65
CA THR A 401 28.89 -15.35 -15.26
C THR A 401 27.90 -14.72 -14.29
N GLN A 402 26.85 -15.46 -13.92
CA GLN A 402 26.23 -15.32 -12.60
C GLN A 402 27.08 -16.01 -11.51
N ASP A 403 27.97 -16.92 -11.92
CA ASP A 403 28.79 -17.77 -11.04
C ASP A 403 30.20 -17.19 -10.86
N VAL A 404 30.44 -16.57 -9.70
CA VAL A 404 31.73 -15.97 -9.33
C VAL A 404 32.86 -17.00 -9.23
N SER A 405 32.56 -18.27 -8.94
CA SER A 405 33.58 -19.31 -8.76
C SER A 405 34.32 -19.61 -10.06
N LYS A 406 33.60 -19.68 -11.18
CA LYS A 406 34.19 -19.85 -12.51
C LYS A 406 35.07 -18.67 -12.90
N LEU A 407 34.61 -17.45 -12.62
CA LEU A 407 35.39 -16.25 -12.91
C LEU A 407 36.68 -16.20 -12.07
N ARG A 408 36.63 -16.59 -10.78
CA ARG A 408 37.83 -16.72 -9.94
C ARG A 408 38.82 -17.71 -10.52
N GLN A 409 38.38 -18.87 -11.01
CA GLN A 409 39.26 -19.87 -11.63
C GLN A 409 39.90 -19.34 -12.92
N TYR A 410 39.11 -18.68 -13.78
CA TYR A 410 39.60 -18.08 -15.01
C TYR A 410 40.67 -17.00 -14.74
N LEU A 411 40.39 -16.07 -13.83
CA LEU A 411 41.34 -14.99 -13.49
C LEU A 411 42.64 -15.53 -12.87
N LYS A 412 42.57 -16.62 -12.08
CA LYS A 412 43.76 -17.31 -11.57
C LYS A 412 44.61 -17.95 -12.67
N SER A 413 44.00 -18.39 -13.77
CA SER A 413 44.73 -19.02 -14.89
C SER A 413 45.48 -18.02 -15.78
N LEU A 414 45.17 -16.72 -15.65
CA LEU A 414 45.84 -15.63 -16.38
C LEU A 414 47.08 -15.09 -15.64
N GLN A 415 47.31 -15.50 -14.39
CA GLN A 415 48.48 -15.17 -13.57
C GLN A 415 49.51 -16.30 -13.68
#